data_AF-A0A6J8DBF2-F1
#
_entry.id   AF-A0A6J8DBF2-F1
#
_cell.length_a   1.000
_cell.length_b   1.000
_cell.length_c   1.000
_cell.angle_alpha   90.00
_cell.angle_beta   90.00
_cell.angle_gamma   90.00
#
_symmetry.space_group_name_H-M   'P 1'
#
loop_
_entity.id
_entity.type
_entity.pdbx_description
1 polymer ?
#
loop_
_entity_poly.entity_id
_entity_poly.type
_entity_poly.pdbx_seq_one_letter_code
_entity_poly.pdbx_strand_id
1 'polypeptide(L)'
;MGRMKANENGVKIILWVVAMFLLLQFLDYDWNILNLHLFGGSRPSNDIHKNIPYDSREFRTRKIEAPLNYEPNEHISIIPFGTPPPVHIPDVDARIIVITFNRSHSLRRLLETLNKVDYLDDKVVIEIWIDRNKNNEFDEQTYVTAKNFNFDKGQKTINIQKKHAGIYGQWIWTWQPTSDTKEICVILEDDLSVSTFFYRYLKKVHAQYDHRPEVNGFALQAASLKHGGGKGPLHAPDENIVFLYPVLGSWGFSPSRDNWIGFQNWFREAHKNKTFLPLVPGILPTLWYKKELKAGTHENIWTMWQIYYAYSKNERTLYPNFPNKTGMTVNWRENGLHFSKAVKVAGPLVKSWDERLENLPEEPVHLDVNGTVVKY
;
A
#
# COMPACT_ATOMS: atom_id res chain seq x y z
N MET A 1 -47.28 -45.64 25.51
CA MET A 1 -48.39 -44.71 25.23
C MET A 1 -48.26 -43.55 26.22
N GLY A 2 -48.09 -42.31 25.76
CA GLY A 2 -48.10 -41.12 26.65
C GLY A 2 -46.84 -40.26 26.68
N ARG A 3 -46.54 -39.64 25.52
CA ARG A 3 -45.84 -38.36 25.26
C ARG A 3 -45.02 -37.70 26.39
N MET A 4 -43.71 -37.61 26.14
CA MET A 4 -42.80 -36.60 26.70
C MET A 4 -43.35 -35.20 26.45
N LYS A 5 -43.46 -34.39 27.52
CA LYS A 5 -43.62 -32.95 27.44
C LYS A 5 -42.39 -32.38 26.75
N ALA A 6 -42.59 -31.85 25.54
CA ALA A 6 -41.59 -31.09 24.83
C ALA A 6 -41.23 -29.84 25.65
N ASN A 7 -39.92 -29.58 25.74
CA ASN A 7 -39.31 -28.50 26.49
C ASN A 7 -39.61 -27.15 25.81
N GLU A 8 -40.76 -26.55 26.11
CA GLU A 8 -41.21 -25.24 25.61
C GLU A 8 -40.25 -24.08 25.96
N ASN A 9 -39.31 -24.29 26.88
CA ASN A 9 -38.32 -23.28 27.26
C ASN A 9 -37.12 -23.24 26.29
N GLY A 10 -36.76 -24.36 25.65
CA GLY A 10 -35.64 -24.42 24.71
C GLY A 10 -35.94 -23.71 23.37
N VAL A 11 -37.18 -23.81 22.88
CA VAL A 11 -37.60 -23.20 21.61
C VAL A 11 -37.79 -21.68 21.75
N LYS A 12 -38.23 -21.20 22.92
CA LYS A 12 -38.32 -19.75 23.20
C LYS A 12 -36.93 -19.10 23.29
N ILE A 13 -35.94 -19.75 23.89
CA ILE A 13 -34.57 -19.21 23.98
C ILE A 13 -33.91 -19.12 22.58
N ILE A 14 -34.12 -20.12 21.71
CA ILE A 14 -33.56 -20.11 20.35
C ILE A 14 -34.24 -19.03 19.48
N LEU A 15 -35.54 -18.80 19.62
CA LEU A 15 -36.25 -17.73 18.92
C LEU A 15 -35.83 -16.33 19.39
N TRP A 16 -35.51 -16.14 20.67
CA TRP A 16 -34.97 -14.88 21.19
C TRP A 16 -33.53 -14.61 20.73
N VAL A 17 -32.68 -15.64 20.62
CA VAL A 17 -31.31 -15.50 20.14
C VAL A 17 -31.27 -15.19 18.63
N VAL A 18 -32.15 -15.79 17.82
CA VAL A 18 -32.24 -15.51 16.38
C VAL A 18 -32.85 -14.13 16.11
N ALA A 19 -33.85 -13.68 16.89
CA ALA A 19 -34.41 -12.33 16.80
C ALA A 19 -33.41 -11.24 17.24
N MET A 20 -32.57 -11.52 18.25
CA MET A 20 -31.51 -10.61 18.71
C MET A 20 -30.37 -10.51 17.68
N PHE A 21 -30.02 -11.62 17.00
CA PHE A 21 -29.03 -11.60 15.91
C PHE A 21 -29.52 -10.89 14.64
N LEU A 22 -30.83 -10.89 14.36
CA LEU A 22 -31.41 -10.15 13.23
C LEU A 22 -31.63 -8.66 13.55
N LEU A 23 -31.93 -8.29 14.81
CA LEU A 23 -31.98 -6.88 15.23
C LEU A 23 -30.57 -6.24 15.29
N LEU A 24 -29.54 -7.00 15.66
CA LEU A 24 -28.14 -6.54 15.68
C LEU A 24 -27.51 -6.41 14.28
N GLN A 25 -28.17 -6.88 13.22
CA GLN A 25 -27.75 -6.63 11.84
C GLN A 25 -28.37 -5.35 11.23
N PHE A 26 -29.30 -4.70 11.93
CA PHE A 26 -29.98 -3.49 11.45
C PHE A 26 -29.81 -2.24 12.33
N LEU A 27 -29.11 -2.33 13.47
CA LEU A 27 -28.83 -1.18 14.34
C LEU A 27 -27.35 -1.15 14.77
N ASP A 28 -26.64 -0.17 14.22
CA ASP A 28 -25.54 0.64 14.77
C ASP A 28 -24.46 0.01 15.66
N TYR A 29 -23.19 0.28 15.34
CA TYR A 29 -22.12 0.23 16.34
C TYR A 29 -21.16 1.44 16.20
N ASP A 30 -21.66 2.60 16.64
CA ASP A 30 -20.89 3.48 17.55
C ASP A 30 -20.79 2.76 18.90
N TRP A 31 -19.61 2.34 19.36
CA TRP A 31 -19.42 2.02 20.77
C TRP A 31 -18.16 2.66 21.36
N ASN A 32 -18.45 3.60 22.25
CA ASN A 32 -17.57 4.25 23.20
C ASN A 32 -17.02 3.26 24.25
N ILE A 33 -15.73 3.44 24.50
CA ILE A 33 -15.01 3.47 25.77
C ILE A 33 -15.86 3.15 27.01
N LEU A 34 -15.70 1.93 27.56
CA LEU A 34 -15.55 1.60 28.99
C LEU A 34 -15.72 0.08 29.17
N ASN A 35 -14.63 -0.63 29.43
CA ASN A 35 -14.53 -1.64 30.48
C ASN A 35 -13.16 -2.32 30.45
N LEU A 36 -12.31 -1.89 31.38
CA LEU A 36 -11.09 -2.56 31.80
C LEU A 36 -11.44 -3.50 32.97
N HIS A 37 -10.77 -4.66 32.95
CA HIS A 37 -10.69 -5.71 33.99
C HIS A 37 -11.90 -6.63 34.16
N LEU A 38 -11.73 -7.92 33.87
CA LEU A 38 -11.33 -8.97 34.83
C LEU A 38 -11.05 -10.30 34.08
N PHE A 39 -9.91 -10.89 34.44
CA PHE A 39 -9.44 -12.28 34.41
C PHE A 39 -10.08 -13.38 33.55
N GLY A 40 -9.18 -14.27 33.09
CA GLY A 40 -9.41 -15.72 33.15
C GLY A 40 -8.93 -16.48 31.92
N GLY A 41 -7.80 -17.16 32.03
CA GLY A 41 -7.23 -17.97 30.94
C GLY A 41 -7.92 -19.32 30.75
N SER A 42 -7.58 -19.97 29.63
CA SER A 42 -7.33 -21.43 29.46
C SER A 42 -7.40 -21.78 27.97
N ARG A 43 -6.36 -22.42 27.43
CA ARG A 43 -6.43 -23.24 26.21
C ARG A 43 -7.24 -24.51 26.51
N PRO A 44 -7.83 -25.17 25.50
CA PRO A 44 -7.12 -26.33 24.94
C PRO A 44 -7.24 -26.48 23.42
N SER A 45 -6.33 -27.32 22.91
CA SER A 45 -6.21 -27.89 21.57
C SER A 45 -7.36 -28.85 21.24
N ASN A 46 -7.69 -29.03 19.95
CA ASN A 46 -7.49 -30.28 19.22
C ASN A 46 -8.02 -30.23 17.77
N ASP A 47 -7.24 -30.91 16.92
CA ASP A 47 -7.52 -31.51 15.62
C ASP A 47 -8.95 -31.59 15.10
N ILE A 48 -9.14 -31.23 13.82
CA ILE A 48 -9.93 -32.04 12.87
C ILE A 48 -9.29 -31.95 11.47
N HIS A 49 -8.63 -33.03 11.06
CA HIS A 49 -8.39 -33.38 9.66
C HIS A 49 -9.71 -33.68 8.94
N LYS A 50 -9.93 -33.14 7.74
CA LYS A 50 -10.75 -33.78 6.70
C LYS A 50 -10.14 -33.62 5.30
N ASN A 51 -9.95 -34.77 4.68
CA ASN A 51 -9.40 -35.03 3.35
C ASN A 51 -10.33 -34.57 2.22
N ILE A 52 -9.75 -34.04 1.13
CA ILE A 52 -10.30 -34.08 -0.23
C ILE A 52 -9.15 -34.55 -1.15
N PRO A 53 -9.33 -35.59 -1.97
CA PRO A 53 -8.25 -36.10 -2.82
C PRO A 53 -8.11 -35.26 -4.09
N TYR A 54 -6.89 -34.76 -4.36
CA TYR A 54 -6.49 -34.17 -5.63
C TYR A 54 -5.63 -35.19 -6.39
N ASP A 55 -6.09 -35.59 -7.57
CA ASP A 55 -5.46 -36.57 -8.45
C ASP A 55 -4.32 -35.91 -9.24
N SER A 56 -3.08 -36.37 -9.02
CA SER A 56 -1.85 -35.81 -9.59
C SER A 56 -1.21 -36.72 -10.63
N ARG A 57 -2.02 -37.37 -11.48
CA ARG A 57 -1.52 -38.22 -12.57
C ARG A 57 -2.02 -37.79 -13.95
N GLU A 58 -1.49 -36.68 -14.44
CA GLU A 58 -1.27 -36.45 -15.87
C GLU A 58 -0.46 -35.18 -16.03
N PHE A 59 0.86 -35.28 -16.11
CA PHE A 59 1.77 -34.37 -16.83
C PHE A 59 3.19 -34.89 -16.61
N ARG A 60 3.50 -36.01 -17.25
CA ARG A 60 4.87 -36.43 -17.51
C ARG A 60 5.20 -36.19 -18.99
N THR A 61 6.39 -35.64 -19.18
CA THR A 61 7.22 -35.66 -20.39
C THR A 61 6.78 -34.85 -21.60
N ARG A 62 7.27 -33.60 -21.69
CA ARG A 62 8.00 -33.14 -22.88
C ARG A 62 9.24 -32.34 -22.44
N LYS A 63 10.41 -32.95 -22.59
CA LYS A 63 11.70 -32.24 -22.64
C LYS A 63 11.64 -31.29 -23.84
N ILE A 64 11.81 -30.00 -23.61
CA ILE A 64 12.16 -29.04 -24.64
C ILE A 64 13.60 -28.63 -24.35
N GLU A 65 14.54 -29.20 -25.09
CA GLU A 65 15.90 -28.70 -25.18
C GLU A 65 15.88 -27.55 -26.19
N ALA A 66 16.21 -26.33 -25.73
CA ALA A 66 16.49 -25.19 -26.60
C ALA A 66 17.80 -24.53 -26.14
N PRO A 67 18.72 -24.20 -27.05
CA PRO A 67 20.04 -23.70 -26.67
C PRO A 67 19.95 -22.20 -26.31
N LEU A 68 20.37 -21.88 -25.08
CA LEU A 68 20.61 -20.51 -24.62
C LEU A 68 21.94 -20.02 -25.19
N ASN A 69 21.89 -19.32 -26.34
CA ASN A 69 22.94 -18.39 -26.70
C ASN A 69 22.65 -17.06 -25.98
N TYR A 70 23.44 -16.81 -24.95
CA TYR A 70 23.42 -15.62 -24.10
C TYR A 70 24.33 -14.55 -24.71
N GLU A 71 23.74 -13.43 -25.13
CA GLU A 71 24.46 -12.20 -25.49
C GLU A 71 24.29 -11.20 -24.32
N PRO A 72 25.36 -10.69 -23.68
CA PRO A 72 25.27 -9.88 -22.48
C PRO A 72 25.12 -8.40 -22.81
N ASN A 73 23.89 -7.87 -22.77
CA ASN A 73 23.64 -6.42 -22.69
C ASN A 73 22.60 -6.02 -21.62
N GLU A 74 22.23 -6.92 -20.71
CA GLU A 74 21.34 -6.62 -19.57
C GLU A 74 22.15 -6.48 -18.28
N HIS A 75 22.22 -5.28 -17.73
CA HIS A 75 22.83 -5.02 -16.42
C HIS A 75 21.94 -5.58 -15.30
N ILE A 76 22.22 -6.81 -14.85
CA ILE A 76 21.66 -7.37 -13.62
C ILE A 76 22.40 -6.72 -12.43
N SER A 77 21.83 -5.67 -11.84
CA SER A 77 22.39 -5.04 -10.65
C SER A 77 22.04 -5.85 -9.39
N ILE A 78 23.06 -6.47 -8.80
CA ILE A 78 22.95 -7.26 -7.58
C ILE A 78 23.21 -6.33 -6.37
N ILE A 79 22.18 -5.72 -5.78
CA ILE A 79 22.34 -4.84 -4.60
C ILE A 79 22.03 -5.63 -3.31
N PRO A 80 22.98 -5.84 -2.37
CA PRO A 80 22.70 -6.41 -1.06
C PRO A 80 21.84 -5.49 -0.18
N PHE A 81 20.98 -6.10 0.66
CA PHE A 81 20.22 -5.40 1.70
C PHE A 81 21.16 -4.55 2.57
N GLY A 82 20.91 -3.25 2.64
CA GLY A 82 21.69 -2.31 3.46
C GLY A 82 23.04 -1.90 2.87
N THR A 83 23.33 -2.20 1.61
CA THR A 83 24.46 -1.55 0.92
C THR A 83 24.06 -0.17 0.44
N PRO A 84 24.96 0.83 0.54
CA PRO A 84 24.72 2.14 -0.02
C PRO A 84 24.44 2.02 -1.53
N PRO A 85 23.58 2.89 -2.09
CA PRO A 85 23.28 2.88 -3.52
C PRO A 85 24.59 2.97 -4.33
N PRO A 86 24.63 2.39 -5.54
CA PRO A 86 25.81 2.44 -6.40
C PRO A 86 26.29 3.88 -6.61
N VAL A 87 27.62 4.05 -6.69
CA VAL A 87 28.34 5.33 -6.77
C VAL A 87 27.95 6.19 -7.98
N HIS A 88 27.24 5.61 -8.96
CA HIS A 88 26.65 6.35 -10.06
C HIS A 88 25.14 6.08 -10.11
N ILE A 89 24.37 7.01 -9.53
CA ILE A 89 22.93 7.08 -9.80
C ILE A 89 22.82 7.65 -11.22
N PRO A 90 22.14 6.95 -12.15
CA PRO A 90 21.95 7.47 -13.49
C PRO A 90 21.25 8.85 -13.40
N ASP A 91 21.68 9.79 -14.23
CA ASP A 91 21.04 11.11 -14.37
C ASP A 91 19.61 10.94 -14.90
N VAL A 92 18.64 10.82 -13.99
CA VAL A 92 17.22 10.56 -14.28
C VAL A 92 16.35 11.59 -13.56
N ASP A 93 15.26 11.98 -14.23
CA ASP A 93 14.29 12.92 -13.71
C ASP A 93 13.17 12.20 -12.94
N ALA A 94 12.84 10.97 -13.36
CA ALA A 94 11.78 10.16 -12.76
C ALA A 94 12.21 8.70 -12.52
N ARG A 95 11.95 8.21 -11.31
CA ARG A 95 12.10 6.79 -10.95
C ARG A 95 10.76 6.21 -10.55
N ILE A 96 10.31 5.19 -11.28
CA ILE A 96 9.09 4.45 -10.96
C ILE A 96 9.49 3.12 -10.36
N ILE A 97 9.19 2.94 -9.08
CA ILE A 97 9.39 1.66 -8.40
C ILE A 97 8.07 0.92 -8.38
N VAL A 98 8.04 -0.23 -9.05
CA VAL A 98 6.93 -1.17 -8.99
C VAL A 98 7.30 -2.32 -8.07
N ILE A 99 6.58 -2.48 -6.97
CA ILE A 99 6.75 -3.61 -6.06
C ILE A 99 5.65 -4.66 -6.33
N THR A 100 6.05 -5.93 -6.41
CA THR A 100 5.15 -7.05 -6.71
C THR A 100 5.62 -8.32 -6.02
N PHE A 101 4.75 -9.33 -6.00
CA PHE A 101 5.05 -10.64 -5.45
C PHE A 101 4.64 -11.75 -6.42
N ASN A 102 3.36 -12.09 -6.50
CA ASN A 102 2.87 -13.25 -7.25
C ASN A 102 1.54 -12.99 -7.99
N ARG A 103 1.33 -11.75 -8.45
CA ARG A 103 0.11 -11.33 -9.17
C ARG A 103 0.43 -10.84 -10.57
N SER A 104 0.83 -11.77 -11.44
CA SER A 104 1.21 -11.50 -12.84
C SER A 104 0.18 -10.66 -13.62
N HIS A 105 -1.11 -10.97 -13.49
CA HIS A 105 -2.18 -10.21 -14.14
C HIS A 105 -2.30 -8.76 -13.65
N SER A 106 -2.17 -8.56 -12.33
CA SER A 106 -2.18 -7.24 -11.70
C SER A 106 -1.00 -6.41 -12.17
N LEU A 107 0.20 -6.99 -12.11
CA LEU A 107 1.43 -6.38 -12.59
C LEU A 107 1.30 -5.95 -14.05
N ARG A 108 0.84 -6.84 -14.93
CA ARG A 108 0.63 -6.53 -16.34
C ARG A 108 -0.26 -5.31 -16.52
N ARG A 109 -1.40 -5.25 -15.81
CA ARG A 109 -2.34 -4.13 -15.90
C ARG A 109 -1.70 -2.81 -15.45
N LEU A 110 -0.95 -2.80 -14.36
CA LEU A 110 -0.22 -1.61 -13.93
C LEU A 110 0.78 -1.16 -15.01
N LEU A 111 1.62 -2.07 -15.49
CA LEU A 111 2.64 -1.78 -16.50
C LEU A 111 2.03 -1.23 -17.81
N GLU A 112 0.91 -1.79 -18.25
CA GLU A 112 0.16 -1.29 -19.41
C GLU A 112 -0.36 0.14 -19.21
N THR A 113 -0.70 0.55 -17.98
CA THR A 113 -1.08 1.95 -17.70
C THR A 113 0.13 2.87 -17.62
N LEU A 114 1.25 2.41 -17.04
CA LEU A 114 2.50 3.18 -16.98
C LEU A 114 3.05 3.52 -18.37
N ASN A 115 2.86 2.64 -19.35
CA ASN A 115 3.28 2.87 -20.74
C ASN A 115 2.41 3.91 -21.49
N LYS A 116 1.26 4.30 -20.93
CA LYS A 116 0.37 5.33 -21.50
C LYS A 116 0.58 6.71 -20.90
N VAL A 117 1.43 6.83 -19.89
CA VAL A 117 1.64 8.06 -19.15
C VAL A 117 2.41 9.07 -20.00
N ASP A 118 2.01 10.33 -19.85
CA ASP A 118 2.76 11.47 -20.34
C ASP A 118 3.84 11.82 -19.31
N TYR A 119 5.07 11.39 -19.60
CA TYR A 119 6.24 11.71 -18.80
C TYR A 119 6.89 13.04 -19.22
N LEU A 120 6.23 13.81 -20.09
CA LEU A 120 6.81 15.01 -20.69
C LEU A 120 8.11 14.66 -21.43
N ASP A 121 9.10 15.55 -21.39
CA ASP A 121 10.43 15.34 -21.99
C ASP A 121 11.46 14.79 -20.98
N ASP A 122 10.99 14.27 -19.83
CA ASP A 122 11.85 13.85 -18.71
C ASP A 122 12.41 12.44 -18.91
N LYS A 123 13.64 12.20 -18.44
CA LYS A 123 14.30 10.88 -18.48
C LYS A 123 13.71 9.99 -17.39
N VAL A 124 13.04 8.92 -17.80
CA VAL A 124 12.34 8.01 -16.89
C VAL A 124 13.00 6.65 -16.81
N VAL A 125 13.04 6.09 -15.60
CA VAL A 125 13.39 4.69 -15.38
C VAL A 125 12.30 3.99 -14.59
N ILE A 126 12.05 2.73 -14.92
CA ILE A 126 11.17 1.84 -14.17
C ILE A 126 11.97 0.69 -13.56
N GLU A 127 11.78 0.45 -12.28
CA GLU A 127 12.34 -0.68 -11.56
C GLU A 127 11.22 -1.60 -11.06
N ILE A 128 11.23 -2.85 -11.50
CA ILE A 128 10.24 -3.85 -11.09
C ILE A 128 10.89 -4.77 -10.05
N TRP A 129 10.46 -4.63 -8.79
CA TRP A 129 10.97 -5.39 -7.64
C TRP A 129 10.03 -6.56 -7.31
N ILE A 130 10.49 -7.78 -7.58
CA ILE A 130 9.76 -9.03 -7.32
C ILE A 130 10.23 -9.62 -5.99
N ASP A 131 9.33 -9.69 -5.02
CA ASP A 131 9.61 -10.34 -3.73
C ASP A 131 9.63 -11.86 -3.86
N ARG A 132 10.27 -12.52 -2.90
CA ARG A 132 10.20 -13.96 -2.70
C ARG A 132 9.22 -14.31 -1.60
N ASN A 133 8.68 -15.53 -1.64
CA ASN A 133 7.86 -16.07 -0.56
C ASN A 133 8.73 -16.43 0.66
N LYS A 134 8.12 -16.90 1.76
CA LYS A 134 8.85 -17.29 2.98
C LYS A 134 9.83 -18.45 2.79
N ASN A 135 9.69 -19.24 1.72
CA ASN A 135 10.63 -20.30 1.31
C ASN A 135 11.75 -19.79 0.39
N ASN A 136 11.81 -18.48 0.15
CA ASN A 136 12.73 -17.82 -0.79
C ASN A 136 12.52 -18.20 -2.26
N GLU A 137 11.29 -18.49 -2.67
CA GLU A 137 10.93 -18.73 -4.08
C GLU A 137 10.26 -17.48 -4.65
N PHE A 138 10.55 -17.13 -5.91
CA PHE A 138 9.84 -16.06 -6.63
C PHE A 138 8.82 -16.66 -7.59
N ASP A 139 7.81 -15.89 -7.96
CA ASP A 139 6.80 -16.34 -8.92
C ASP A 139 7.29 -16.19 -10.37
N GLU A 140 7.45 -17.31 -11.07
CA GLU A 140 7.98 -17.34 -12.45
C GLU A 140 7.07 -16.59 -13.43
N GLN A 141 5.75 -16.68 -13.27
CA GLN A 141 4.80 -16.02 -14.18
C GLN A 141 4.87 -14.49 -14.04
N THR A 142 5.05 -13.99 -12.83
CA THR A 142 5.29 -12.57 -12.52
C THR A 142 6.61 -12.11 -13.12
N TYR A 143 7.68 -12.90 -13.00
CA TYR A 143 8.96 -12.60 -13.66
C TYR A 143 8.84 -12.55 -15.19
N VAL A 144 8.19 -13.53 -15.82
CA VAL A 144 7.96 -13.55 -17.27
C VAL A 144 7.15 -12.32 -17.71
N THR A 145 6.16 -11.92 -16.92
CA THR A 145 5.37 -10.70 -17.19
C THR A 145 6.26 -9.45 -17.18
N ALA A 146 7.11 -9.28 -16.15
CA ALA A 146 8.05 -8.17 -16.07
C ALA A 146 9.08 -8.19 -17.21
N LYS A 147 9.59 -9.38 -17.56
CA LYS A 147 10.57 -9.58 -18.62
C LYS A 147 10.02 -9.19 -19.99
N ASN A 148 8.82 -9.65 -20.31
CA ASN A 148 8.20 -9.42 -21.62
C ASN A 148 7.59 -8.02 -21.78
N PHE A 149 7.47 -7.25 -20.69
CA PHE A 149 7.03 -5.87 -20.77
C PHE A 149 8.07 -5.00 -21.49
N ASN A 150 7.67 -4.36 -22.59
CA ASN A 150 8.47 -3.36 -23.27
C ASN A 150 8.08 -1.97 -22.74
N PHE A 151 8.99 -1.28 -22.05
CA PHE A 151 8.76 0.08 -21.58
C PHE A 151 9.22 1.06 -22.65
N ASP A 152 8.28 1.70 -23.35
CA ASP A 152 8.60 2.59 -24.47
C ASP A 152 8.95 4.03 -24.06
N LYS A 153 8.91 4.32 -22.75
CA LYS A 153 9.16 5.65 -22.18
C LYS A 153 10.55 5.83 -21.58
N GLY A 154 11.32 4.75 -21.42
CA GLY A 154 12.62 4.84 -20.75
C GLY A 154 13.26 3.48 -20.44
N GLN A 155 14.20 3.47 -19.51
CA GLN A 155 14.91 2.23 -19.14
C GLN A 155 14.09 1.39 -18.18
N LYS A 156 14.17 0.06 -18.32
CA LYS A 156 13.52 -0.92 -17.44
C LYS A 156 14.57 -1.80 -16.77
N THR A 157 14.47 -1.92 -15.45
CA THR A 157 15.25 -2.87 -14.65
C THR A 157 14.33 -3.83 -13.91
N ILE A 158 14.71 -5.10 -13.83
CA ILE A 158 13.97 -6.11 -13.06
C ILE A 158 14.87 -6.59 -11.92
N ASN A 159 14.40 -6.42 -10.69
CA ASN A 159 15.10 -6.78 -9.48
C ASN A 159 14.35 -7.91 -8.78
N ILE A 160 14.96 -9.09 -8.71
CA ILE A 160 14.43 -10.19 -7.88
C ILE A 160 15.09 -10.09 -6.51
N GLN A 161 14.29 -9.99 -5.45
CA GLN A 161 14.81 -9.92 -4.09
C GLN A 161 15.70 -11.14 -3.79
N LYS A 162 16.78 -10.95 -3.03
CA LYS A 162 17.69 -12.08 -2.69
C LYS A 162 17.07 -13.09 -1.73
N LYS A 163 16.20 -12.60 -0.85
CA LYS A 163 15.45 -13.33 0.17
C LYS A 163 14.08 -12.68 0.33
N HIS A 164 13.15 -13.32 1.02
CA HIS A 164 11.87 -12.72 1.40
C HIS A 164 12.10 -11.34 2.07
N ALA A 165 11.73 -10.27 1.38
CA ALA A 165 11.79 -8.91 1.87
C ALA A 165 10.53 -8.54 2.67
N GLY A 166 9.39 -9.12 2.28
CA GLY A 166 8.08 -8.77 2.81
C GLY A 166 7.67 -7.35 2.42
N ILE A 167 6.45 -6.95 2.80
CA ILE A 167 5.92 -5.63 2.44
C ILE A 167 6.75 -4.50 3.06
N TYR A 168 7.34 -4.69 4.25
CA TYR A 168 8.27 -3.74 4.87
C TYR A 168 9.51 -3.53 4.00
N GLY A 169 10.16 -4.62 3.60
CA GLY A 169 11.38 -4.53 2.83
C GLY A 169 11.15 -3.91 1.46
N GLN A 170 10.05 -4.29 0.82
CA GLN A 170 9.64 -3.76 -0.48
C GLN A 170 9.34 -2.26 -0.42
N TRP A 171 8.55 -1.78 0.54
CA TRP A 171 8.23 -0.36 0.62
C TRP A 171 9.39 0.49 1.10
N ILE A 172 10.15 0.05 2.11
CA ILE A 172 11.12 0.90 2.79
C ILE A 172 12.47 0.94 2.06
N TRP A 173 12.88 -0.14 1.38
CA TRP A 173 14.28 -0.27 0.93
C TRP A 173 14.50 -0.36 -0.58
N THR A 174 13.43 -0.36 -1.39
CA THR A 174 13.58 -0.39 -2.86
C THR A 174 14.04 0.95 -3.41
N TRP A 175 13.53 2.07 -2.87
CA TRP A 175 14.10 3.39 -3.13
C TRP A 175 15.08 3.79 -2.02
N GLN A 176 16.34 4.05 -2.38
CA GLN A 176 17.37 4.52 -1.46
C GLN A 176 18.06 5.76 -2.07
N PRO A 177 17.42 6.93 -1.99
CA PRO A 177 17.96 8.15 -2.57
C PRO A 177 19.18 8.64 -1.79
N THR A 178 20.05 9.38 -2.49
CA THR A 178 21.15 10.13 -1.89
C THR A 178 20.75 11.58 -1.59
N SER A 179 21.55 12.26 -0.78
CA SER A 179 21.32 13.66 -0.42
C SER A 179 21.56 14.66 -1.57
N ASP A 180 21.94 14.21 -2.75
CA ASP A 180 22.16 15.03 -3.95
C ASP A 180 21.24 14.67 -5.13
N THR A 181 20.46 13.59 -5.03
CA THR A 181 19.52 13.24 -6.10
C THR A 181 18.42 14.30 -6.25
N LYS A 182 18.01 14.53 -7.49
CA LYS A 182 16.90 15.42 -7.87
C LYS A 182 15.73 14.66 -8.50
N GLU A 183 15.83 13.33 -8.58
CA GLU A 183 14.79 12.51 -9.20
C GLU A 183 13.50 12.55 -8.38
N ILE A 184 12.37 12.56 -9.08
CA ILE A 184 11.06 12.29 -8.48
C ILE A 184 10.86 10.79 -8.47
N CYS A 185 10.70 10.20 -7.29
CA CYS A 185 10.43 8.78 -7.14
C CYS A 185 8.99 8.50 -6.72
N VAL A 186 8.32 7.59 -7.42
CA VAL A 186 7.03 7.04 -7.01
C VAL A 186 7.14 5.55 -6.75
N ILE A 187 6.51 5.08 -5.65
CA ILE A 187 6.41 3.65 -5.32
C ILE A 187 4.97 3.19 -5.54
N LEU A 188 4.79 2.13 -6.33
CA LEU A 188 3.51 1.58 -6.77
C LEU A 188 3.43 0.07 -6.51
N GLU A 189 2.32 -0.39 -5.93
CA GLU A 189 1.99 -1.82 -5.84
C GLU A 189 1.33 -2.31 -7.13
N ASP A 190 1.49 -3.60 -7.43
CA ASP A 190 0.98 -4.24 -8.66
C ASP A 190 -0.55 -4.21 -8.84
N ASP A 191 -1.33 -3.93 -7.80
CA ASP A 191 -2.80 -3.85 -7.87
C ASP A 191 -3.33 -2.44 -8.15
N LEU A 192 -2.47 -1.56 -8.67
CA LEU A 192 -2.83 -0.21 -9.07
C LEU A 192 -3.05 -0.08 -10.59
N SER A 193 -3.74 0.99 -10.96
CA SER A 193 -3.66 1.58 -12.29
C SER A 193 -3.47 3.07 -12.14
N VAL A 194 -2.69 3.68 -13.03
CA VAL A 194 -2.38 5.12 -12.98
C VAL A 194 -3.10 5.90 -14.07
N SER A 195 -3.37 7.17 -13.78
CA SER A 195 -3.79 8.17 -14.76
C SER A 195 -2.61 8.51 -15.68
N THR A 196 -2.90 8.84 -16.95
CA THR A 196 -1.88 9.33 -17.89
C THR A 196 -1.24 10.64 -17.43
N PHE A 197 -1.88 11.35 -16.49
CA PHE A 197 -1.43 12.63 -15.93
C PHE A 197 -0.69 12.52 -14.59
N PHE A 198 -0.49 11.30 -14.05
CA PHE A 198 0.04 11.17 -12.69
C PHE A 198 1.42 11.80 -12.54
N TYR A 199 2.30 11.66 -13.55
CA TYR A 199 3.65 12.21 -13.47
C TYR A 199 3.66 13.74 -13.59
N ARG A 200 2.85 14.31 -14.51
CA ARG A 200 2.66 15.76 -14.58
C ARG A 200 2.17 16.34 -13.25
N TYR A 201 1.26 15.65 -12.56
CA TYR A 201 0.84 16.03 -11.20
C TYR A 201 2.01 16.00 -10.21
N LEU A 202 2.78 14.90 -10.17
CA LEU A 202 3.94 14.79 -9.29
C LEU A 202 4.95 15.90 -9.54
N LYS A 203 5.29 16.19 -10.79
CA LYS A 203 6.22 17.28 -11.16
C LYS A 203 5.75 18.63 -10.61
N LYS A 204 4.45 18.91 -10.66
CA LYS A 204 3.86 20.15 -10.12
C LYS A 204 3.92 20.21 -8.59
N VAL A 205 3.50 19.16 -7.90
CA VAL A 205 3.45 19.18 -6.43
C VAL A 205 4.83 19.10 -5.78
N HIS A 206 5.77 18.35 -6.36
CA HIS A 206 7.16 18.33 -5.91
C HIS A 206 7.79 19.72 -6.06
N ALA A 207 7.67 20.34 -7.24
CA ALA A 207 8.20 21.68 -7.48
C ALA A 207 7.63 22.72 -6.49
N GLN A 208 6.34 22.60 -6.15
CA GLN A 208 5.67 23.54 -5.26
C GLN A 208 5.95 23.29 -3.77
N TYR A 209 6.16 22.05 -3.33
CA TYR A 209 6.09 21.72 -1.90
C TYR A 209 7.29 20.97 -1.32
N ASP A 210 8.26 20.48 -2.13
CA ASP A 210 9.41 19.73 -1.59
C ASP A 210 10.28 20.57 -0.63
N HIS A 211 10.27 21.90 -0.78
CA HIS A 211 11.01 22.80 0.12
C HIS A 211 10.38 22.91 1.51
N ARG A 212 9.18 22.38 1.72
CA ARG A 212 8.45 22.45 2.99
C ARG A 212 8.80 21.25 3.88
N PRO A 213 9.48 21.46 5.02
CA PRO A 213 9.92 20.35 5.87
C PRO A 213 8.77 19.54 6.46
N GLU A 214 7.57 20.12 6.57
CA GLU A 214 6.38 19.45 7.05
C GLU A 214 5.72 18.52 6.02
N VAL A 215 6.16 18.51 4.76
CA VAL A 215 5.58 17.66 3.70
C VAL A 215 6.42 16.40 3.54
N ASN A 216 5.91 15.25 4.01
CA ASN A 216 6.64 13.97 3.89
C ASN A 216 6.53 13.31 2.51
N GLY A 217 5.67 13.83 1.64
CA GLY A 217 5.45 13.30 0.30
C GLY A 217 4.02 13.49 -0.18
N PHE A 218 3.71 12.80 -1.27
CA PHE A 218 2.54 13.04 -2.12
C PHE A 218 1.81 11.74 -2.38
N ALA A 219 0.55 11.67 -1.99
CA ALA A 219 -0.34 10.56 -2.32
C ALA A 219 -0.87 10.73 -3.75
N LEU A 220 -1.11 9.60 -4.44
CA LEU A 220 -1.79 9.60 -5.74
C LEU A 220 -3.29 9.27 -5.63
N GLN A 221 -3.69 8.63 -4.52
CA GLN A 221 -5.06 8.22 -4.29
C GLN A 221 -5.95 9.40 -3.86
N ALA A 222 -7.20 9.43 -4.33
CA ALA A 222 -8.23 10.30 -3.76
C ALA A 222 -9.16 9.53 -2.79
N ALA A 223 -9.37 8.23 -3.03
CA ALA A 223 -10.17 7.42 -2.15
C ALA A 223 -9.39 7.11 -0.85
N SER A 224 -9.80 7.74 0.24
CA SER A 224 -9.25 7.49 1.58
C SER A 224 -10.34 7.63 2.64
N LEU A 225 -10.12 7.02 3.79
CA LEU A 225 -10.99 7.15 4.96
C LEU A 225 -10.44 8.21 5.93
N LYS A 226 -11.31 8.69 6.81
CA LYS A 226 -10.93 9.51 7.96
C LYS A 226 -10.34 8.61 9.03
N HIS A 227 -9.04 8.72 9.25
CA HIS A 227 -8.29 7.78 10.09
C HIS A 227 -8.53 7.98 11.58
N GLY A 228 -9.19 9.07 11.99
CA GLY A 228 -9.71 9.25 13.35
C GLY A 228 -11.02 8.51 13.63
N GLY A 229 -11.62 7.87 12.62
CA GLY A 229 -12.89 7.13 12.77
C GLY A 229 -14.14 7.92 12.39
N GLY A 230 -13.99 9.13 11.84
CA GLY A 230 -15.11 9.93 11.34
C GLY A 230 -15.88 9.26 10.18
N LYS A 231 -17.17 9.58 10.06
CA LYS A 231 -18.04 9.07 8.98
C LYS A 231 -17.67 9.69 7.62
N GLY A 232 -17.83 8.88 6.57
CA GLY A 232 -17.64 9.29 5.17
C GLY A 232 -16.19 9.27 4.68
N PRO A 233 -15.97 9.51 3.39
CA PRO A 233 -14.62 9.59 2.81
C PRO A 233 -13.89 10.84 3.31
N LEU A 234 -12.56 10.77 3.30
CA LEU A 234 -11.69 11.93 3.45
C LEU A 234 -11.83 12.82 2.22
N HIS A 235 -12.08 14.12 2.43
CA HIS A 235 -12.27 15.12 1.38
C HIS A 235 -12.10 16.51 2.00
N ALA A 236 -11.36 17.40 1.34
CA ALA A 236 -11.29 18.81 1.73
C ALA A 236 -12.40 19.63 1.03
N PRO A 237 -12.70 20.88 1.43
CA PRO A 237 -13.67 21.72 0.72
C PRO A 237 -13.37 21.80 -0.79
N ASP A 238 -14.41 21.81 -1.63
CA ASP A 238 -14.33 21.60 -3.09
C ASP A 238 -13.51 22.67 -3.84
N GLU A 239 -13.36 23.86 -3.24
CA GLU A 239 -12.51 24.93 -3.73
C GLU A 239 -11.01 24.59 -3.65
N ASN A 240 -10.62 23.66 -2.77
CA ASN A 240 -9.25 23.19 -2.63
C ASN A 240 -9.01 22.00 -3.55
N ILE A 241 -7.92 22.03 -4.33
CA ILE A 241 -7.53 20.92 -5.25
C ILE A 241 -6.50 19.96 -4.63
N VAL A 242 -5.94 20.34 -3.49
CA VAL A 242 -5.01 19.55 -2.68
C VAL A 242 -5.22 19.86 -1.20
N PHE A 243 -4.82 18.95 -0.32
CA PHE A 243 -4.80 19.17 1.13
C PHE A 243 -3.67 18.39 1.82
N LEU A 244 -3.26 18.84 3.01
CA LEU A 244 -2.28 18.15 3.84
C LEU A 244 -2.96 17.33 4.93
N TYR A 245 -2.56 16.05 5.05
CA TYR A 245 -3.18 15.09 5.95
C TYR A 245 -2.14 14.26 6.75
N PRO A 246 -2.38 13.93 8.04
CA PRO A 246 -1.35 13.32 8.90
C PRO A 246 -1.02 11.85 8.61
N VAL A 247 -1.79 11.18 7.75
CA VAL A 247 -1.60 9.75 7.45
C VAL A 247 -1.30 9.60 5.96
N LEU A 248 -0.22 8.89 5.62
CA LEU A 248 0.15 8.67 4.22
C LEU A 248 -0.90 7.90 3.42
N GLY A 249 -0.92 8.16 2.11
CA GLY A 249 -1.74 7.41 1.16
C GLY A 249 -0.90 6.33 0.49
N SER A 250 -1.21 5.06 0.73
CA SER A 250 -0.37 3.94 0.27
C SER A 250 -0.75 3.39 -1.11
N TRP A 251 -1.85 3.82 -1.74
CA TRP A 251 -2.15 3.44 -3.13
C TRP A 251 -1.44 4.38 -4.11
N GLY A 252 -0.11 4.32 -4.08
CA GLY A 252 0.79 5.19 -4.82
C GLY A 252 1.24 6.37 -3.98
N PHE A 253 2.53 6.36 -3.64
CA PHE A 253 3.16 7.36 -2.80
C PHE A 253 4.48 7.81 -3.42
N SER A 254 4.65 9.12 -3.52
CA SER A 254 5.87 9.78 -4.00
C SER A 254 6.49 10.50 -2.80
N PRO A 255 7.54 9.96 -2.15
CA PRO A 255 8.04 10.56 -0.93
C PRO A 255 8.80 11.86 -1.20
N SER A 256 8.76 12.81 -0.26
CA SER A 256 9.78 13.87 -0.21
C SER A 256 11.12 13.23 0.11
N ARG A 257 12.15 13.56 -0.67
CA ARG A 257 13.48 12.94 -0.60
C ARG A 257 14.11 13.05 0.79
N ASP A 258 14.15 14.25 1.36
CA ASP A 258 14.82 14.47 2.65
C ASP A 258 14.04 13.81 3.80
N ASN A 259 12.71 13.91 3.80
CA ASN A 259 11.86 13.25 4.80
C ASN A 259 11.96 11.72 4.68
N TRP A 260 12.06 11.17 3.47
CA TRP A 260 12.23 9.73 3.26
C TRP A 260 13.57 9.22 3.76
N ILE A 261 14.67 9.91 3.47
CA ILE A 261 16.00 9.60 4.02
C ILE A 261 15.95 9.65 5.55
N GLY A 262 15.30 10.68 6.12
CA GLY A 262 15.11 10.82 7.56
C GLY A 262 14.34 9.64 8.17
N PHE A 263 13.23 9.24 7.54
CA PHE A 263 12.42 8.09 7.93
C PHE A 263 13.23 6.78 7.86
N GLN A 264 13.93 6.52 6.76
CA GLN A 264 14.73 5.32 6.57
C GLN A 264 15.85 5.21 7.62
N ASN A 265 16.56 6.31 7.89
CA ASN A 265 17.61 6.35 8.90
C ASN A 265 17.06 6.10 10.30
N TRP A 266 15.93 6.72 10.65
CA TRP A 266 15.27 6.46 11.92
C TRP A 266 14.78 5.02 12.03
N PHE A 267 14.10 4.51 11.00
CA PHE A 267 13.53 3.16 10.97
C PHE A 267 14.63 2.10 11.14
N ARG A 268 15.79 2.29 10.50
CA ARG A 268 16.97 1.40 10.63
C ARG A 268 17.37 1.20 12.09
N GLU A 269 17.31 2.24 12.90
CA GLU A 269 17.69 2.18 14.32
C GLU A 269 16.51 1.75 15.20
N ALA A 270 15.34 2.34 15.02
CA ALA A 270 14.16 2.06 15.83
C ALA A 270 13.70 0.59 15.70
N HIS A 271 13.76 0.01 14.49
CA HIS A 271 13.33 -1.36 14.23
C HIS A 271 14.26 -2.44 14.85
N LYS A 272 15.48 -2.06 15.28
CA LYS A 272 16.35 -2.96 16.07
C LYS A 272 15.77 -3.22 17.45
N ASN A 273 15.04 -2.26 18.02
CA ASN A 273 14.38 -2.43 19.30
C ASN A 273 13.08 -3.23 19.15
N LYS A 274 13.12 -4.52 19.50
CA LYS A 274 11.97 -5.44 19.40
C LYS A 274 10.82 -5.14 20.37
N THR A 275 11.02 -4.29 21.36
CA THR A 275 9.94 -3.86 22.29
C THR A 275 9.30 -2.54 21.86
N PHE A 276 9.88 -1.84 20.88
CA PHE A 276 9.34 -0.58 20.39
C PHE A 276 8.06 -0.82 19.58
N LEU A 277 7.02 -0.04 19.85
CA LEU A 277 5.75 -0.08 19.12
C LEU A 277 5.46 1.32 18.53
N PRO A 278 5.30 1.45 17.20
CA PRO A 278 5.03 2.72 16.53
C PRO A 278 3.55 3.13 16.69
N LEU A 279 3.09 3.39 17.92
CA LEU A 279 1.68 3.69 18.20
C LEU A 279 1.42 5.19 18.20
N VAL A 280 0.38 5.61 17.46
CA VAL A 280 -0.11 7.00 17.46
C VAL A 280 -1.49 7.06 18.11
N PRO A 281 -1.75 7.93 19.09
CA PRO A 281 -3.04 7.99 19.75
C PRO A 281 -4.15 8.47 18.81
N GLY A 282 -5.37 7.97 19.01
CA GLY A 282 -6.57 8.52 18.35
C GLY A 282 -6.75 8.17 16.87
N ILE A 283 -6.03 7.19 16.33
CA ILE A 283 -6.17 6.77 14.92
C ILE A 283 -6.47 5.28 14.77
N LEU A 284 -7.27 4.94 13.75
CA LEU A 284 -7.64 3.57 13.37
C LEU A 284 -6.42 2.70 13.03
N PRO A 285 -5.38 3.17 12.31
CA PRO A 285 -4.18 2.37 12.05
C PRO A 285 -3.52 1.81 13.32
N THR A 286 -3.50 2.55 14.43
CA THR A 286 -3.01 2.05 15.72
C THR A 286 -3.82 0.86 16.24
N LEU A 287 -5.14 0.88 16.04
CA LEU A 287 -6.02 -0.24 16.41
C LEU A 287 -5.75 -1.45 15.53
N TRP A 288 -5.58 -1.25 14.22
CA TRP A 288 -5.25 -2.31 13.28
C TRP A 288 -3.88 -2.93 13.60
N TYR A 289 -2.87 -2.11 13.87
CA TYR A 289 -1.55 -2.57 14.29
C TYR A 289 -1.60 -3.42 15.55
N LYS A 290 -2.33 -2.97 16.58
CA LYS A 290 -2.54 -3.74 17.82
C LYS A 290 -3.21 -5.09 17.58
N LYS A 291 -4.14 -5.16 16.61
CA LYS A 291 -4.78 -6.42 16.22
C LYS A 291 -3.78 -7.36 15.53
N GLU A 292 -3.03 -6.87 14.55
CA GLU A 292 -2.03 -7.67 13.84
C GLU A 292 -0.85 -8.07 14.75
N LEU A 293 -0.49 -7.25 15.73
CA LEU A 293 0.49 -7.62 16.78
C LEU A 293 0.06 -8.86 17.54
N LYS A 294 -1.22 -8.93 17.96
CA LYS A 294 -1.78 -10.11 18.65
C LYS A 294 -1.83 -11.35 17.74
N ALA A 295 -2.00 -11.14 16.43
CA ALA A 295 -2.02 -12.22 15.44
C ALA A 295 -0.63 -12.65 14.94
N GLY A 296 0.44 -11.92 15.28
CA GLY A 296 1.80 -12.18 14.81
C GLY A 296 2.05 -11.74 13.36
N THR A 297 1.23 -10.86 12.81
CA THR A 297 1.21 -10.43 11.40
C THR A 297 1.44 -8.93 11.21
N HIS A 298 1.83 -8.22 12.28
CA HIS A 298 2.08 -6.77 12.27
C HIS A 298 3.08 -6.29 11.22
N GLU A 299 4.00 -7.15 10.77
CA GLU A 299 4.92 -6.90 9.65
C GLU A 299 4.20 -6.63 8.31
N ASN A 300 2.89 -6.79 8.26
CA ASN A 300 2.05 -6.46 7.12
C ASN A 300 1.59 -4.99 7.08
N ILE A 301 1.83 -4.21 8.15
CA ILE A 301 1.37 -2.81 8.25
C ILE A 301 2.58 -1.87 8.36
N TRP A 302 3.32 -1.75 7.26
CA TRP A 302 4.54 -0.93 7.20
C TRP A 302 4.23 0.55 7.44
N THR A 303 3.05 0.97 6.98
CA THR A 303 2.54 2.33 7.09
C THR A 303 2.55 2.83 8.52
N MET A 304 2.38 1.97 9.53
CA MET A 304 2.41 2.39 10.93
C MET A 304 3.74 2.97 11.37
N TRP A 305 4.86 2.47 10.84
CA TRP A 305 6.18 3.04 11.13
C TRP A 305 6.32 4.43 10.54
N GLN A 306 5.87 4.61 9.29
CA GLN A 306 5.90 5.91 8.64
C GLN A 306 4.95 6.90 9.33
N ILE A 307 3.72 6.48 9.68
CA ILE A 307 2.73 7.28 10.40
C ILE A 307 3.30 7.74 11.75
N TYR A 308 3.93 6.85 12.51
CA TYR A 308 4.56 7.21 13.77
C TYR A 308 5.69 8.23 13.59
N TYR A 309 6.57 7.99 12.60
CA TYR A 309 7.66 8.91 12.31
C TYR A 309 7.12 10.30 11.94
N ALA A 310 6.21 10.37 10.97
CA ALA A 310 5.57 11.61 10.54
C ALA A 310 4.88 12.33 11.71
N TYR A 311 4.14 11.60 12.54
CA TYR A 311 3.52 12.14 13.75
C TYR A 311 4.56 12.75 14.70
N SER A 312 5.69 12.07 14.94
CA SER A 312 6.76 12.56 15.81
C SER A 312 7.50 13.79 15.27
N LYS A 313 7.41 14.02 13.95
CA LYS A 313 8.02 15.14 13.23
C LYS A 313 7.03 16.24 12.83
N ASN A 314 5.75 16.06 13.17
CA ASN A 314 4.65 16.92 12.69
C ASN A 314 4.58 17.04 11.15
N GLU A 315 4.96 15.96 10.46
CA GLU A 315 4.89 15.87 9.01
C GLU A 315 3.51 15.42 8.53
N ARG A 316 3.19 15.77 7.29
CA ARG A 316 1.91 15.51 6.62
C ARG A 316 2.15 15.10 5.18
N THR A 317 1.22 14.31 4.65
CA THR A 317 1.21 13.92 3.24
C THR A 317 0.25 14.83 2.49
N LEU A 318 0.67 15.31 1.31
CA LEU A 318 -0.21 16.02 0.40
C LEU A 318 -1.10 15.02 -0.36
N TYR A 319 -2.39 15.30 -0.43
CA TYR A 319 -3.36 14.52 -1.18
C TYR A 319 -3.99 15.33 -2.30
N PRO A 320 -4.34 14.68 -3.43
CA PRO A 320 -5.22 15.28 -4.43
C PRO A 320 -6.66 15.40 -3.89
N ASN A 321 -7.34 16.48 -4.26
CA ASN A 321 -8.74 16.75 -3.92
C ASN A 321 -9.56 17.07 -5.17
N PHE A 322 -9.48 16.20 -6.17
CA PHE A 322 -10.08 16.47 -7.47
C PHE A 322 -11.61 16.28 -7.49
N PRO A 323 -12.30 16.96 -8.41
CA PRO A 323 -13.73 16.75 -8.63
C PRO A 323 -14.08 15.27 -8.85
N ASN A 324 -15.29 14.90 -8.43
CA ASN A 324 -15.79 13.51 -8.50
C ASN A 324 -14.94 12.49 -7.74
N LYS A 325 -14.09 12.95 -6.80
CA LYS A 325 -13.20 12.10 -5.99
C LYS A 325 -12.30 11.22 -6.87
N THR A 326 -11.85 11.80 -7.98
CA THR A 326 -10.91 11.16 -8.90
C THR A 326 -9.50 11.16 -8.32
N GLY A 327 -8.76 10.08 -8.51
CA GLY A 327 -7.36 9.95 -8.11
C GLY A 327 -6.41 9.87 -9.31
N MET A 328 -5.13 10.09 -9.05
CA MET A 328 -4.06 9.75 -9.99
C MET A 328 -3.80 8.25 -10.04
N THR A 329 -4.24 7.52 -9.02
CA THR A 329 -4.29 6.05 -8.97
C THR A 329 -5.69 5.55 -8.64
N VAL A 330 -5.96 4.31 -9.04
CA VAL A 330 -7.04 3.49 -8.49
C VAL A 330 -6.46 2.18 -7.99
N ASN A 331 -7.01 1.67 -6.90
CA ASN A 331 -6.67 0.36 -6.37
C ASN A 331 -7.76 -0.65 -6.71
N TRP A 332 -7.36 -1.79 -7.27
CA TRP A 332 -8.26 -2.84 -7.72
C TRP A 332 -8.78 -3.74 -6.59
N ARG A 333 -8.26 -3.55 -5.37
CA ARG A 333 -8.63 -4.28 -4.14
C ARG A 333 -8.68 -5.77 -4.35
N GLU A 334 -7.67 -6.27 -5.06
CA GLU A 334 -7.57 -7.66 -5.45
C GLU A 334 -7.22 -8.54 -4.25
N ASN A 335 -7.53 -9.83 -4.38
CA ASN A 335 -7.21 -10.78 -3.33
C ASN A 335 -5.71 -10.74 -2.99
N GLY A 336 -5.38 -10.69 -1.71
CA GLY A 336 -4.03 -10.49 -1.22
C GLY A 336 -4.00 -10.15 0.26
N LEU A 337 -2.99 -9.38 0.67
CA LEU A 337 -2.72 -9.07 2.08
C LEU A 337 -3.88 -8.37 2.80
N HIS A 338 -4.59 -7.50 2.08
CA HIS A 338 -5.60 -6.61 2.66
C HIS A 338 -7.04 -6.97 2.29
N PHE A 339 -7.25 -7.81 1.28
CA PHE A 339 -8.57 -8.19 0.80
C PHE A 339 -8.61 -9.70 0.57
N SER A 340 -9.61 -10.38 1.14
CA SER A 340 -9.81 -11.83 0.97
C SER A 340 -10.63 -12.19 -0.27
N LYS A 341 -11.18 -11.19 -0.96
CA LYS A 341 -11.93 -11.28 -2.24
C LYS A 341 -11.76 -9.97 -3.01
N ALA A 342 -11.78 -10.02 -4.34
CA ALA A 342 -11.80 -8.81 -5.16
C ALA A 342 -13.03 -7.95 -4.84
N VAL A 343 -12.80 -6.69 -4.49
CA VAL A 343 -13.85 -5.70 -4.17
C VAL A 343 -13.98 -4.70 -5.30
N LYS A 344 -15.04 -3.88 -5.32
CA LYS A 344 -15.18 -2.75 -6.23
C LYS A 344 -13.94 -1.85 -6.22
N VAL A 345 -13.46 -1.49 -7.41
CA VAL A 345 -12.32 -0.58 -7.65
C VAL A 345 -12.49 0.71 -6.84
N ALA A 346 -11.39 1.16 -6.22
CA ALA A 346 -11.38 2.29 -5.30
C ALA A 346 -11.31 3.64 -6.03
N GLY A 347 -12.47 4.13 -6.47
CA GLY A 347 -12.63 5.44 -7.10
C GLY A 347 -12.31 5.46 -8.60
N PRO A 348 -12.61 6.55 -9.30
CA PRO A 348 -12.24 6.75 -10.70
C PRO A 348 -10.86 7.37 -10.87
N LEU A 349 -10.20 7.09 -11.99
CA LEU A 349 -9.00 7.81 -12.42
C LEU A 349 -9.36 9.19 -12.98
N VAL A 350 -8.46 10.16 -12.76
CA VAL A 350 -8.43 11.41 -13.53
C VAL A 350 -8.29 11.08 -15.02
N LYS A 351 -9.13 11.69 -15.86
CA LYS A 351 -9.15 11.49 -17.33
C LYS A 351 -8.85 12.74 -18.14
N SER A 352 -8.79 13.89 -17.49
CA SER A 352 -8.48 15.18 -18.09
C SER A 352 -7.65 15.99 -17.10
N TRP A 353 -6.75 16.83 -17.61
CA TRP A 353 -5.98 17.75 -16.78
C TRP A 353 -6.90 18.80 -16.13
N ASP A 354 -6.66 19.11 -14.86
CA ASP A 354 -7.33 20.19 -14.16
C ASP A 354 -6.39 21.41 -14.17
N GLU A 355 -6.72 22.45 -14.94
CA GLU A 355 -5.87 23.65 -15.11
C GLU A 355 -5.57 24.35 -13.78
N ARG A 356 -6.35 24.11 -12.71
CA ARG A 356 -6.03 24.62 -11.38
C ARG A 356 -4.70 24.06 -10.84
N LEU A 357 -4.25 22.89 -11.31
CA LEU A 357 -2.94 22.33 -11.00
C LEU A 357 -1.76 23.12 -11.59
N GLU A 358 -2.02 24.04 -12.51
CA GLU A 358 -1.01 25.01 -12.97
C GLU A 358 -0.72 26.09 -11.93
N ASN A 359 -1.68 26.35 -11.02
CA ASN A 359 -1.61 27.36 -9.97
C ASN A 359 -1.96 26.73 -8.62
N LEU A 360 -1.09 25.84 -8.16
CA LEU A 360 -1.21 25.22 -6.83
C LEU A 360 -1.19 26.30 -5.72
N PRO A 361 -1.98 26.15 -4.65
CA PRO A 361 -2.00 27.11 -3.56
C PRO A 361 -0.63 27.16 -2.87
N GLU A 362 -0.22 28.34 -2.40
CA GLU A 362 0.99 28.46 -1.58
C GLU A 362 0.87 27.62 -0.31
N GLU A 363 -0.25 27.74 0.41
CA GLU A 363 -0.58 26.97 1.61
C GLU A 363 -1.80 26.06 1.32
N PRO A 364 -1.62 24.73 1.24
CA PRO A 364 -2.73 23.80 1.20
C PRO A 364 -3.44 23.74 2.55
N VAL A 365 -4.77 23.59 2.55
CA VAL A 365 -5.52 23.36 3.79
C VAL A 365 -5.03 22.12 4.52
N HIS A 366 -4.94 22.20 5.85
CA HIS A 366 -4.58 21.07 6.69
C HIS A 366 -5.82 20.42 7.26
N LEU A 367 -5.97 19.11 7.08
CA LEU A 367 -7.01 18.33 7.72
C LEU A 367 -6.47 17.63 8.98
N ASP A 368 -7.27 17.53 10.03
CA ASP A 368 -7.00 16.57 11.11
C ASP A 368 -7.35 15.15 10.68
N VAL A 369 -7.10 14.16 11.55
CA VAL A 369 -7.41 12.75 11.28
C VAL A 369 -8.90 12.46 11.09
N ASN A 370 -9.79 13.38 11.47
CA ASN A 370 -11.24 13.30 11.27
C ASN A 370 -11.69 13.98 9.97
N GLY A 371 -10.77 14.57 9.20
CA GLY A 371 -11.06 15.30 7.98
C GLY A 371 -11.59 16.73 8.22
N THR A 372 -11.39 17.27 9.42
CA THR A 372 -11.76 18.66 9.76
C THR A 372 -10.62 19.59 9.39
N VAL A 373 -10.92 20.73 8.77
CA VAL A 373 -9.90 21.76 8.49
C VAL A 373 -9.42 22.36 9.80
N VAL A 374 -8.11 22.30 10.05
CA VAL A 374 -7.46 22.84 11.25
C VAL A 374 -6.51 24.00 10.97
N LYS A 375 -6.16 24.21 9.70
CA LYS A 375 -5.36 25.35 9.23
C LYS A 375 -5.73 25.64 7.76
N TYR A 376 -5.84 26.92 7.44
CA TYR A 376 -5.93 27.43 6.07
C TYR A 376 -4.56 27.87 5.58
#